data_AF-A0A4P8HBE4-F1
#
_entry.id   AF-A0A4P8HBE4-F1
#
_cell.length_a   1.000
_cell.length_b   1.000
_cell.length_c   1.000
_cell.angle_alpha   90.00
_cell.angle_beta   90.00
_cell.angle_gamma   90.00
#
_symmetry.space_group_name_H-M   'P 1'
#
loop_
_entity.id
_entity.type
_entity.pdbx_description
1 polymer ?
#
loop_
_entity_poly.entity_id
_entity_poly.type
_entity_poly.pdbx_seq_one_letter_code
_entity_poly.pdbx_strand_id
1 'polypeptide(L)'
;MPALAAEQPWRMLTHAFIHSQPSPLHVGFNLLALFFFGSFLERAIGHVRFAVLYVLGALGGAVCVLVLADPTNPASWFALHVGASGAVFALVGALLTPTRELDRNLGGVLVLVALNAAIPLVELNISWESHLGGLITGFLLGCAALLPPPRRRPLVFGVAALLMVAVLAGLTVLKLLAVASLPPALSTF
;
A
#
# COMPACT_ATOMS: atom_id res chain seq x y z
N MET A 1 5.72 -8.36 -9.32
CA MET A 1 6.19 -8.24 -10.72
C MET A 1 5.09 -7.68 -11.58
N PRO A 2 5.23 -6.42 -12.05
CA PRO A 2 4.26 -5.74 -12.91
C PRO A 2 3.84 -6.55 -14.14
N ALA A 3 4.80 -7.21 -14.81
CA ALA A 3 4.57 -7.96 -16.03
C ALA A 3 3.48 -9.05 -15.94
N LEU A 4 3.26 -9.65 -14.77
CA LEU A 4 2.26 -10.72 -14.58
C LEU A 4 0.90 -10.21 -14.10
N ALA A 5 0.68 -8.90 -13.98
CA ALA A 5 -0.54 -8.37 -13.38
C ALA A 5 -1.82 -8.75 -14.18
N ALA A 6 -1.73 -8.88 -15.51
CA ALA A 6 -2.85 -9.28 -16.34
C ALA A 6 -3.21 -10.77 -16.21
N GLU A 7 -2.19 -11.64 -16.17
CA GLU A 7 -2.37 -13.10 -16.15
C GLU A 7 -2.59 -13.65 -14.74
N GLN A 8 -2.01 -13.00 -13.73
CA GLN A 8 -1.96 -13.47 -12.35
C GLN A 8 -2.38 -12.35 -11.38
N PRO A 9 -3.59 -11.77 -11.52
CA PRO A 9 -4.03 -10.58 -10.79
C PRO A 9 -4.10 -10.79 -9.26
N TRP A 10 -4.29 -12.03 -8.79
CA TRP A 10 -4.25 -12.35 -7.36
C TRP A 10 -2.92 -11.96 -6.71
N ARG A 11 -1.82 -11.91 -7.48
CA ARG A 11 -0.50 -11.49 -6.98
C ARG A 11 -0.48 -10.05 -6.49
N MET A 12 -1.36 -9.18 -7.00
CA MET A 12 -1.49 -7.80 -6.52
C MET A 12 -1.92 -7.73 -5.06
N LEU A 13 -2.54 -8.78 -4.51
CA LEU A 13 -2.84 -8.89 -3.10
C LEU A 13 -1.91 -9.86 -2.38
N THR A 14 -1.64 -11.02 -2.97
CA THR A 14 -0.92 -12.10 -2.25
C THR A 14 0.54 -11.78 -1.99
N HIS A 15 1.14 -10.81 -2.71
CA HIS A 15 2.52 -10.38 -2.44
C HIS A 15 2.72 -9.87 -1.00
N ALA A 16 1.66 -9.35 -0.37
CA ALA A 16 1.71 -8.80 0.98
C ALA A 16 2.01 -9.86 2.05
N PHE A 17 1.76 -11.14 1.74
CA PHE A 17 1.98 -12.25 2.68
C PHE A 17 3.36 -12.90 2.52
N ILE A 18 4.10 -12.55 1.48
CA ILE A 18 5.43 -13.09 1.19
C ILE A 18 6.47 -12.05 1.57
N HIS A 19 7.57 -12.46 2.20
CA HIS A 19 8.66 -11.57 2.58
C HIS A 19 9.98 -12.07 1.97
N SER A 20 10.92 -11.15 1.72
CA SER A 20 12.22 -11.46 1.15
C SER A 20 13.02 -12.39 2.07
N GLN A 21 13.53 -13.49 1.53
CA GLN A 21 14.56 -14.31 2.19
C GLN A 21 15.94 -13.85 1.71
N PRO A 22 16.98 -13.83 2.58
CA PRO A 22 17.01 -14.46 3.91
C PRO A 22 16.76 -13.49 5.09
N SER A 23 16.19 -12.29 4.90
CA SER A 23 16.10 -11.28 5.97
C SER A 23 14.87 -11.45 6.89
N PRO A 24 14.98 -12.08 8.08
CA PRO A 24 13.89 -12.11 9.05
C PRO A 24 13.59 -10.71 9.63
N LEU A 25 14.51 -9.75 9.48
CA LEU A 25 14.33 -8.39 9.96
C LEU A 25 13.19 -7.68 9.23
N HIS A 26 13.06 -7.87 7.91
CA HIS A 26 11.99 -7.25 7.13
C HIS A 26 10.60 -7.65 7.65
N VAL A 27 10.35 -8.95 7.86
CA VAL A 27 9.09 -9.41 8.45
C VAL A 27 8.93 -8.95 9.90
N GLY A 28 10.02 -8.96 10.69
CA GLY A 28 10.01 -8.46 12.07
C GLY A 28 9.58 -7.00 12.17
N PHE A 29 10.12 -6.11 11.33
CA PHE A 29 9.76 -4.70 11.31
C PHE A 29 8.31 -4.48 10.85
N ASN A 30 7.82 -5.21 9.85
CA ASN A 30 6.43 -5.13 9.42
C ASN A 30 5.46 -5.58 10.53
N LEU A 31 5.77 -6.68 11.22
CA LEU A 31 4.97 -7.17 12.34
C LEU A 31 4.99 -6.21 13.53
N LEU A 32 6.15 -5.62 13.84
CA LEU A 32 6.28 -4.63 14.90
C LEU A 32 5.47 -3.36 14.58
N ALA A 33 5.55 -2.90 13.33
CA ALA A 33 4.76 -1.78 12.82
C ALA A 33 3.26 -2.06 12.92
N LEU A 34 2.83 -3.24 12.46
CA LEU A 34 1.44 -3.67 12.54
C LEU A 34 0.97 -3.77 14.00
N PHE A 35 1.79 -4.30 14.90
CA PHE A 35 1.45 -4.42 16.32
C PHE A 35 1.23 -3.06 16.97
N PHE A 36 2.16 -2.11 16.83
CA PHE A 36 2.06 -0.81 17.46
C PHE A 36 1.02 0.10 16.79
N PHE A 37 1.13 0.30 15.48
CA PHE A 37 0.28 1.23 14.75
C PHE A 37 -1.07 0.63 14.40
N GLY A 38 -1.09 -0.66 14.06
CA GLY A 38 -2.32 -1.35 13.73
C GLY A 38 -3.25 -1.45 14.92
N SER A 39 -2.75 -1.88 16.09
CA SER A 39 -3.60 -1.97 17.28
C SER A 39 -4.18 -0.61 17.71
N PHE A 40 -3.40 0.46 17.56
CA PHE A 40 -3.85 1.81 17.86
C PHE A 40 -4.92 2.31 16.87
N LEU A 41 -4.68 2.16 15.56
CA LEU A 41 -5.66 2.52 14.54
C LEU A 41 -6.93 1.69 14.65
N GLU A 42 -6.81 0.39 14.88
CA GLU A 42 -7.93 -0.52 15.03
C GLU A 42 -8.86 -0.09 16.17
N ARG A 43 -8.31 0.36 17.31
CA ARG A 43 -9.14 0.92 18.40
C ARG A 43 -9.85 2.21 17.98
N ALA A 44 -9.21 3.05 17.16
CA ALA A 44 -9.78 4.33 16.72
C ALA A 44 -10.87 4.16 15.64
N ILE A 45 -10.70 3.24 14.69
CA ILE A 45 -11.59 3.09 13.53
C ILE A 45 -12.40 1.79 13.52
N GLY A 46 -12.15 0.86 14.43
CA GLY A 46 -12.80 -0.45 14.51
C GLY A 46 -12.25 -1.49 13.54
N HIS A 47 -12.35 -2.77 13.92
CA HIS A 47 -11.73 -3.93 13.25
C HIS A 47 -12.08 -4.05 11.75
N VAL A 48 -13.34 -3.87 11.35
CA VAL A 48 -13.73 -3.98 9.92
C VAL A 48 -13.07 -2.90 9.07
N ARG A 49 -13.13 -1.64 9.50
CA ARG A 49 -12.57 -0.51 8.74
C ARG A 49 -11.05 -0.57 8.73
N PHE A 50 -10.44 -1.04 9.82
CA PHE A 50 -9.02 -1.33 9.89
C PHE A 50 -8.59 -2.40 8.88
N ALA A 51 -9.28 -3.55 8.84
CA ALA A 51 -8.97 -4.61 7.89
C ALA A 51 -9.11 -4.15 6.43
N VAL A 52 -10.19 -3.41 6.12
CA VAL A 52 -10.39 -2.83 4.77
C VAL A 52 -9.27 -1.85 4.43
N LEU A 53 -8.90 -0.95 5.35
CA LEU A 53 -7.81 0.01 5.14
C LEU A 53 -6.48 -0.70 4.90
N TYR A 54 -6.18 -1.76 5.66
CA TYR A 54 -4.95 -2.54 5.53
C TYR A 54 -4.87 -3.25 4.17
N VAL A 55 -5.95 -3.94 3.78
CA VAL A 55 -6.03 -4.67 2.49
C VAL A 55 -5.97 -3.71 1.30
N LEU A 56 -6.74 -2.62 1.35
CA LEU A 56 -6.69 -1.61 0.29
C LEU A 56 -5.35 -0.88 0.27
N GLY A 57 -4.69 -0.71 1.42
CA GLY A 57 -3.33 -0.20 1.51
C GLY A 57 -2.30 -1.07 0.78
N ALA A 58 -2.37 -2.38 0.98
CA ALA A 58 -1.54 -3.34 0.22
C ALA A 58 -1.79 -3.23 -1.29
N LEU A 59 -3.06 -3.24 -1.70
CA LEU A 59 -3.46 -3.11 -3.10
C LEU A 59 -3.02 -1.76 -3.69
N GLY A 60 -3.18 -0.67 -2.95
CA GLY A 60 -2.74 0.67 -3.35
C GLY A 60 -1.24 0.74 -3.60
N GLY A 61 -0.44 0.08 -2.75
CA GLY A 61 0.99 -0.12 -2.99
C GLY A 61 1.26 -0.89 -4.29
N ALA A 62 0.61 -2.04 -4.48
CA ALA A 62 0.77 -2.87 -5.68
C ALA A 62 0.38 -2.16 -6.98
N VAL A 63 -0.71 -1.39 -6.96
CA VAL A 63 -1.16 -0.60 -8.11
C VAL A 63 -0.19 0.54 -8.40
N CYS A 64 0.33 1.22 -7.37
CA CYS A 64 1.32 2.28 -7.57
C CYS A 64 2.61 1.73 -8.21
N VAL A 65 3.08 0.57 -7.74
CA VAL A 65 4.17 -0.19 -8.39
C VAL A 65 3.87 -0.45 -9.87
N LEU A 66 2.69 -1.01 -10.18
CA LEU A 66 2.31 -1.34 -11.55
C LEU A 66 2.25 -0.09 -12.45
N VAL A 67 1.62 0.99 -11.96
CA VAL A 67 1.43 2.23 -12.72
C VAL A 67 2.77 2.89 -13.03
N LEU A 68 3.68 2.93 -12.04
CA LEU A 68 4.99 3.58 -12.17
C LEU A 68 6.04 2.71 -12.87
N ALA A 69 5.83 1.39 -12.96
CA ALA A 69 6.74 0.51 -13.66
C ALA A 69 6.86 0.85 -15.14
N ASP A 70 8.09 0.92 -15.64
CA ASP A 70 8.38 1.17 -17.05
C ASP A 70 8.39 -0.16 -17.82
N PRO A 71 7.43 -0.40 -18.73
CA PRO A 71 7.35 -1.64 -19.50
C PRO A 71 8.50 -1.82 -20.48
N THR A 72 9.23 -0.75 -20.83
CA THR A 72 10.39 -0.81 -21.74
C THR A 72 11.71 -1.06 -21.00
N ASN A 73 11.70 -1.03 -19.67
CA ASN A 73 12.86 -1.28 -18.83
C ASN A 73 12.68 -2.60 -18.07
N PRO A 74 13.41 -3.68 -18.44
CA PRO A 74 13.26 -4.97 -17.78
C PRO A 74 13.52 -4.95 -16.27
N ALA A 75 14.44 -4.10 -15.81
CA ALA A 75 14.74 -3.97 -14.39
C ALA A 75 13.57 -3.38 -13.59
N SER A 76 12.63 -2.68 -14.23
CA SER A 76 11.41 -2.14 -13.63
C SER A 76 10.23 -3.08 -13.86
N TRP A 77 10.02 -3.54 -15.08
CA TRP A 77 8.85 -4.34 -15.46
C TRP A 77 8.86 -5.76 -14.86
N PHE A 78 10.04 -6.36 -14.69
CA PHE A 78 10.24 -7.68 -14.09
C PHE A 78 10.68 -7.63 -12.63
N ALA A 79 10.69 -6.44 -12.02
CA ALA A 79 11.06 -6.29 -10.63
C ALA A 79 10.17 -7.16 -9.71
N LEU A 80 10.82 -7.89 -8.82
CA LEU A 80 10.15 -8.67 -7.78
C LEU A 80 9.86 -7.74 -6.60
N HIS A 81 8.58 -7.60 -6.29
CA HIS A 81 8.10 -6.85 -5.14
C HIS A 81 7.37 -7.80 -4.21
N VAL A 82 7.80 -7.86 -2.96
CA VAL A 82 7.25 -8.71 -1.90
C VAL A 82 7.24 -7.92 -0.59
N GLY A 83 6.29 -8.24 0.28
CA GLY A 83 6.22 -7.67 1.62
C GLY A 83 4.94 -6.90 1.88
N ALA A 84 4.58 -6.85 3.17
CA ALA A 84 3.40 -6.15 3.67
C ALA A 84 3.60 -4.62 3.82
N SER A 85 4.74 -4.08 3.40
CA SER A 85 5.12 -2.70 3.72
C SER A 85 4.19 -1.67 3.10
N GLY A 86 3.58 -1.92 1.94
CA GLY A 86 2.52 -1.06 1.39
C GLY A 86 1.33 -0.90 2.35
N ALA A 87 0.91 -1.99 2.99
CA ALA A 87 -0.14 -1.94 4.01
C ALA A 87 0.31 -1.20 5.28
N VAL A 88 1.56 -1.39 5.71
CA VAL A 88 2.15 -0.66 6.84
C VAL A 88 2.20 0.85 6.56
N PHE A 89 2.61 1.26 5.35
CA PHE A 89 2.59 2.66 4.95
C PHE A 89 1.17 3.21 4.85
N ALA A 90 0.15 2.39 4.57
CA ALA A 90 -1.24 2.81 4.70
C ALA A 90 -1.63 3.12 6.16
N LEU A 91 -1.12 2.36 7.13
CA LEU A 91 -1.28 2.70 8.54
C LEU A 91 -0.65 4.06 8.83
N VAL A 92 0.57 4.30 8.36
CA VAL A 92 1.24 5.60 8.48
C VAL A 92 0.39 6.71 7.86
N GLY A 93 -0.12 6.52 6.64
CA GLY A 93 -1.00 7.48 5.98
C GLY A 93 -2.23 7.81 6.82
N ALA A 94 -2.90 6.80 7.39
CA ALA A 94 -4.04 7.01 8.27
C ALA A 94 -3.66 7.72 9.58
N LEU A 95 -2.44 7.53 10.05
CA LEU A 95 -1.86 8.26 11.18
C LEU A 95 -1.47 9.71 10.84
N LEU A 96 -1.50 10.11 9.57
CA LEU A 96 -1.30 11.50 9.18
C LEU A 96 -2.62 12.27 9.03
N THR A 97 -3.78 11.61 9.15
CA THR A 97 -5.08 12.27 9.10
C THR A 97 -5.15 13.43 10.11
N PRO A 98 -5.52 14.65 9.69
CA PRO A 98 -5.49 15.85 10.53
C PRO A 98 -6.66 15.87 11.52
N THR A 99 -6.58 15.02 12.55
CA THR A 99 -7.57 14.90 13.61
C THR A 99 -6.91 14.94 14.99
N ARG A 100 -7.65 15.44 15.98
CA ARG A 100 -7.25 15.41 17.39
C ARG A 100 -7.68 14.12 18.10
N GLU A 101 -8.45 13.27 17.43
CA GLU A 101 -8.97 12.02 18.01
C GLU A 101 -7.92 10.91 18.12
N LEU A 102 -6.79 11.05 17.42
CA LEU A 102 -5.70 10.12 17.58
C LEU A 102 -4.64 10.77 18.47
N ASP A 103 -4.49 10.21 19.67
CA ASP A 103 -3.36 10.46 20.55
C ASP A 103 -2.12 9.71 20.01
N ARG A 104 -1.47 10.32 19.01
CA ARG A 104 -0.34 9.72 18.30
C ARG A 104 0.96 10.16 18.94
N ASN A 105 1.83 9.20 19.28
CA ASN A 105 3.25 9.49 19.43
C ASN A 105 3.86 9.75 18.03
N LEU A 106 3.77 10.99 17.56
CA LEU A 106 4.31 11.42 16.26
C LEU A 106 5.82 11.11 16.14
N GLY A 107 6.58 11.18 17.24
CA GLY A 107 7.98 10.78 17.26
C GLY A 107 8.17 9.31 16.93
N GLY A 108 7.35 8.43 17.52
CA GLY A 108 7.36 6.99 17.21
C GLY A 108 6.94 6.68 15.76
N VAL A 109 5.93 7.39 15.24
CA VAL A 109 5.53 7.28 13.82
C VAL A 109 6.69 7.68 12.91
N LEU A 110 7.31 8.83 13.17
CA LEU A 110 8.42 9.33 12.36
C LEU A 110 9.65 8.43 12.43
N VAL A 111 10.00 7.91 13.61
CA VAL A 111 11.11 6.95 13.77
C VAL A 111 10.82 5.67 13.00
N LEU A 112 9.61 5.12 13.07
CA LEU A 112 9.31 3.89 12.35
C LEU A 112 9.22 4.11 10.82
N VAL A 113 8.69 5.25 10.38
CA VAL A 113 8.74 5.67 8.97
C VAL A 113 10.17 5.80 8.51
N ALA A 114 11.04 6.45 9.30
CA ALA A 114 12.45 6.60 8.98
C ALA A 114 13.17 5.25 8.94
N LEU A 115 12.91 4.35 9.90
CA LEU A 115 13.48 3.00 9.90
C LEU A 115 13.00 2.18 8.70
N ASN A 116 11.70 2.20 8.39
CA ASN A 116 11.14 1.48 7.23
C ASN A 116 11.59 2.09 5.89
N ALA A 117 11.78 3.41 5.82
CA ALA A 117 12.31 4.10 4.65
C ALA A 117 13.84 3.93 4.50
N ALA A 118 14.55 3.62 5.59
CA ALA A 118 15.97 3.30 5.57
C ALA A 118 16.25 1.86 5.10
N ILE A 119 15.30 0.92 5.26
CA ILE A 119 15.49 -0.47 4.80
C ILE A 119 15.76 -0.55 3.28
N PRO A 120 15.05 0.18 2.38
CA PRO A 120 15.40 0.25 0.95
C PRO A 120 16.83 0.72 0.65
N LEU A 121 17.46 1.47 1.56
CA LEU A 121 18.84 1.94 1.40
C LEU A 121 19.88 0.83 1.64
N VAL A 122 19.45 -0.27 2.27
CA VAL A 122 20.29 -1.44 2.62
C VAL A 122 19.85 -2.69 1.85
N GLU A 123 18.54 -2.87 1.62
CA GLU A 123 17.94 -3.92 0.81
C GLU A 123 17.43 -3.34 -0.52
N LEU A 124 18.20 -3.54 -1.60
CA LEU A 124 17.95 -2.98 -2.94
C LEU A 124 16.63 -3.43 -3.62
N ASN A 125 15.85 -4.32 -2.99
CA ASN A 125 14.60 -4.88 -3.54
C ASN A 125 13.32 -4.37 -2.85
N ILE A 126 13.40 -3.31 -2.04
CA ILE A 126 12.21 -2.72 -1.40
C ILE A 126 11.72 -1.52 -2.23
N SER A 127 10.48 -1.61 -2.69
CA SER A 127 9.87 -0.61 -3.56
C SER A 127 9.33 0.59 -2.78
N TRP A 128 9.90 1.76 -3.06
CA TRP A 128 9.39 3.04 -2.57
C TRP A 128 8.02 3.37 -3.19
N GLU A 129 7.75 2.90 -4.41
CA GLU A 129 6.45 3.04 -5.09
C GLU A 129 5.34 2.38 -4.27
N SER A 130 5.59 1.18 -3.73
CA SER A 130 4.65 0.48 -2.85
C SER A 130 4.38 1.28 -1.58
N HIS A 131 5.40 1.91 -1.01
CA HIS A 131 5.25 2.76 0.18
C HIS A 131 4.41 4.00 -0.12
N LEU A 132 4.66 4.66 -1.26
CA LEU A 132 3.90 5.83 -1.70
C LEU A 132 2.42 5.50 -1.93
N GLY A 133 2.13 4.44 -2.70
CA GLY A 133 0.76 3.99 -2.97
C GLY A 133 -0.01 3.61 -1.71
N GLY A 134 0.65 2.89 -0.80
CA GLY A 134 0.12 2.57 0.52
C GLY A 134 -0.21 3.82 1.33
N LEU A 135 0.74 4.75 1.45
CA LEU A 135 0.60 5.99 2.21
C LEU A 135 -0.57 6.85 1.71
N ILE A 136 -0.66 7.06 0.40
CA ILE A 136 -1.76 7.83 -0.21
C ILE A 136 -3.11 7.15 0.08
N THR A 137 -3.19 5.84 -0.14
CA THR A 137 -4.42 5.07 0.09
C THR A 137 -4.87 5.15 1.54
N GLY A 138 -3.94 4.91 2.47
CA GLY A 138 -4.18 4.97 3.90
C GLY A 138 -4.57 6.36 4.40
N PHE A 139 -3.94 7.42 3.89
CA PHE A 139 -4.29 8.80 4.25
C PHE A 139 -5.72 9.15 3.84
N LEU A 140 -6.12 8.81 2.60
CA LEU A 140 -7.47 9.07 2.10
C LEU A 140 -8.53 8.28 2.88
N LEU A 141 -8.29 6.99 3.14
CA LEU A 141 -9.20 6.16 3.94
C LEU A 141 -9.23 6.55 5.42
N GLY A 142 -8.10 6.96 5.98
CA GLY A 142 -8.01 7.51 7.34
C GLY A 142 -8.82 8.79 7.49
N CYS A 143 -8.72 9.71 6.51
CA CYS A 143 -9.54 10.91 6.44
C CYS A 143 -11.04 10.57 6.40
N ALA A 144 -11.44 9.61 5.56
CA ALA A 144 -12.82 9.13 5.49
C ALA A 144 -13.30 8.45 6.80
N ALA A 145 -12.40 7.81 7.54
CA ALA A 145 -12.72 7.12 8.78
C ALA A 145 -12.89 8.07 9.98
N LEU A 146 -12.19 9.22 10.00
CA LEU A 146 -11.99 10.01 11.21
C LEU A 146 -12.48 11.45 11.13
N LEU A 147 -12.46 12.09 9.95
CA LEU A 147 -12.90 13.48 9.80
C LEU A 147 -14.43 13.66 9.81
N PRO A 148 -15.23 12.74 9.24
CA PRO A 148 -16.69 12.89 9.28
C PRO A 148 -17.24 12.82 10.72
N PRO A 149 -18.42 13.43 10.97
CA PRO A 149 -19.13 13.28 12.23
C PRO A 149 -19.35 11.79 12.58
N PRO A 150 -19.25 11.38 13.86
CA PRO A 150 -19.28 9.96 14.25
C PRO A 150 -20.41 9.14 13.64
N ARG A 151 -21.62 9.72 13.56
CA ARG A 151 -22.82 9.07 12.97
C ARG A 151 -22.70 8.76 11.47
N ARG A 152 -21.85 9.50 10.73
CA ARG A 152 -21.68 9.36 9.27
C ARG A 152 -20.43 8.59 8.87
N ARG A 153 -19.50 8.32 9.80
CA ARG A 153 -18.22 7.65 9.52
C ARG A 153 -18.37 6.31 8.78
N PRO A 154 -19.28 5.39 9.16
CA PRO A 154 -19.40 4.11 8.46
C PRO A 154 -19.79 4.28 6.99
N LEU A 155 -20.74 5.19 6.71
CA LEU A 155 -21.19 5.48 5.35
C LEU A 155 -20.08 6.13 4.52
N VAL A 156 -19.46 7.20 5.04
CA VAL A 156 -18.40 7.92 4.31
C VAL A 156 -17.20 7.01 4.05
N PHE A 157 -16.79 6.22 5.04
CA PHE A 157 -15.73 5.24 4.86
C PHE A 157 -16.11 4.17 3.82
N GLY A 158 -17.32 3.63 3.89
CA GLY A 158 -17.79 2.62 2.92
C GLY A 158 -17.78 3.15 1.49
N VAL A 159 -18.29 4.35 1.27
CA VAL A 159 -18.26 5.02 -0.05
C VAL A 159 -16.82 5.27 -0.48
N ALA A 160 -15.95 5.80 0.40
CA ALA A 160 -14.55 6.04 0.07
C ALA A 160 -13.78 4.76 -0.27
N ALA A 161 -14.05 3.65 0.43
CA ALA A 161 -13.45 2.34 0.15
C ALA A 161 -13.91 1.79 -1.21
N LEU A 162 -15.19 1.91 -1.55
CA LEU A 162 -15.70 1.50 -2.87
C LEU A 162 -15.11 2.35 -4.00
N LEU A 163 -15.02 3.66 -3.82
CA LEU A 163 -14.38 4.55 -4.77
C LEU A 163 -12.89 4.23 -4.91
N MET A 164 -12.20 3.92 -3.81
CA MET A 164 -10.81 3.49 -3.83
C MET A 164 -10.64 2.21 -4.66
N VAL A 165 -11.49 1.19 -4.44
CA VAL A 165 -11.47 -0.03 -5.26
C VAL A 165 -11.67 0.29 -6.75
N ALA A 166 -12.63 1.15 -7.09
CA ALA A 166 -12.90 1.53 -8.46
C ALA A 166 -11.72 2.25 -9.11
N VAL A 167 -11.07 3.17 -8.37
CA VAL A 167 -9.87 3.88 -8.82
C VAL A 167 -8.70 2.92 -9.02
N LEU A 168 -8.43 2.04 -8.05
CA LEU A 168 -7.35 1.06 -8.14
C LEU A 168 -7.54 0.09 -9.32
N ALA A 169 -8.77 -0.40 -9.52
CA ALA A 169 -9.12 -1.22 -10.66
C ALA A 169 -8.98 -0.47 -11.99
N GLY A 170 -9.49 0.77 -12.05
CA GLY A 170 -9.40 1.62 -13.23
C GLY A 170 -7.96 1.90 -13.64
N LEU A 171 -7.10 2.29 -12.68
CA LEU A 171 -5.66 2.52 -12.93
C LEU A 171 -4.95 1.26 -13.42
N THR A 172 -5.28 0.10 -12.84
CA THR A 172 -4.74 -1.19 -13.27
C THR A 172 -5.11 -1.47 -14.72
N VAL A 173 -6.40 -1.38 -15.07
CA VAL A 173 -6.88 -1.63 -16.43
C VAL A 173 -6.25 -0.64 -17.42
N LEU A 174 -6.24 0.66 -17.09
CA LEU A 174 -5.65 1.69 -17.94
C LEU A 174 -4.16 1.42 -18.22
N LYS A 175 -3.38 1.04 -17.19
CA LYS A 175 -1.97 0.71 -17.37
C LYS A 175 -1.79 -0.53 -18.26
N LEU A 176 -2.58 -1.58 -18.05
CA LEU A 176 -2.49 -2.82 -18.84
C LEU A 176 -2.88 -2.59 -20.32
N LEU A 177 -3.91 -1.79 -20.57
CA LEU A 177 -4.30 -1.40 -21.93
C LEU A 177 -3.21 -0.58 -22.62
N ALA A 178 -2.59 0.37 -21.90
CA ALA A 178 -1.48 1.14 -22.42
C ALA A 178 -0.30 0.24 -22.80
N VAL A 179 0.05 -0.75 -21.98
CA VAL A 179 1.12 -1.71 -22.29
C VAL A 179 0.76 -2.59 -23.48
N ALA A 180 -0.49 -3.07 -23.58
CA ALA A 180 -0.95 -3.87 -24.71
C ALA A 180 -0.92 -3.12 -26.05
N SER A 181 -0.95 -1.78 -26.02
CA SER A 181 -0.85 -0.94 -27.21
C SER A 181 0.58 -0.69 -27.70
N LEU A 182 1.60 -1.12 -26.94
CA LEU A 182 2.99 -0.96 -27.34
C LEU A 182 3.36 -1.86 -28.52
N PRO A 183 4.27 -1.41 -29.41
CA PRO A 183 4.81 -2.25 -30.47
C PRO A 183 5.36 -3.58 -29.93
N PRO A 184 5.20 -4.71 -30.65
CA PRO A 184 5.69 -6.02 -30.21
C PRO A 184 7.17 -6.05 -29.83
N ALA A 185 8.00 -5.26 -30.53
CA ALA A 185 9.44 -5.14 -30.25
C ALA A 185 9.76 -4.51 -28.88
N LEU A 186 8.79 -3.91 -28.19
CA LEU A 186 8.92 -3.28 -26.87
C LEU A 186 8.13 -4.03 -25.78
N SER A 187 7.39 -5.10 -26.13
CA SER A 187 6.57 -5.87 -25.18
C SER A 187 7.08 -7.29 -24.91
N THR A 188 8.14 -7.73 -25.59
CA THR A 188 8.69 -9.10 -25.51
C THR A 188 10.00 -9.25 -24.74
N PHE A 189 10.43 -8.23 -24.00
CA PHE A 189 11.52 -8.39 -23.03
C PHE A 189 10.93 -8.77 -21.69
#